data_AF-A0A815KG26-F1
#
_entry.id   AF-A0A815KG26-F1
#
_cell.length_a   1.000
_cell.length_b   1.000
_cell.length_c   1.000
_cell.angle_alpha   90.00
_cell.angle_beta   90.00
_cell.angle_gamma   90.00
#
_symmetry.space_group_name_H-M   'P 1'
#
loop_
_entity.id
_entity.type
_entity.pdbx_description
1 polymer ?
#
loop_
_entity_poly.entity_id
_entity_poly.type
_entity_poly.pdbx_seq_one_letter_code
_entity_poly.pdbx_strand_id
1 'polypeptide(L)'
;MSADEYAKQQLIDTCEKYYCNRKHDLIMIERFRATFKPEDAIKWYTTNCFLFRLLNRALRTEDVNLLFAFRFYIIVLCKALVSEKQKLSSDTDLKLFQGQKMAVTEFECLQKRIGSFITTNGFLST
;
A
#
# COMPACT_ATOMS: atom_id res chain seq x y z
N MET A 1 -13.23 23.01 -1.36
CA MET A 1 -12.35 21.82 -1.35
C MET A 1 -13.22 20.61 -0.99
N SER A 2 -13.25 19.58 -1.82
CA SER A 2 -14.04 18.37 -1.58
C SER A 2 -13.46 17.54 -0.43
N ALA A 3 -14.24 16.59 0.12
CA ALA A 3 -13.75 15.69 1.17
C ALA A 3 -12.53 14.86 0.71
N ASP A 4 -12.52 14.45 -0.56
CA ASP A 4 -11.42 13.71 -1.17
C ASP A 4 -10.17 14.57 -1.38
N GLU A 5 -10.34 15.84 -1.77
CA GLU A 5 -9.22 16.79 -1.86
C GLU A 5 -8.58 17.03 -0.50
N TYR A 6 -9.38 17.19 0.55
CA TYR A 6 -8.87 17.32 1.93
C TYR A 6 -8.10 16.06 2.36
N ALA A 7 -8.65 14.87 2.09
CA ALA A 7 -7.98 13.62 2.43
C ALA A 7 -6.67 13.41 1.64
N LYS A 8 -6.64 13.78 0.36
CA LYS A 8 -5.41 13.78 -0.45
C LYS A 8 -4.38 14.76 0.11
N GLN A 9 -4.78 15.98 0.47
CA GLN A 9 -3.86 16.96 1.05
C GLN A 9 -3.28 16.45 2.37
N GLN A 10 -4.11 15.87 3.25
CA GLN A 10 -3.64 15.29 4.51
C GLN A 10 -2.62 14.16 4.32
N LEU A 11 -2.81 13.30 3.32
CA LEU A 11 -1.82 12.29 2.93
C LEU A 11 -0.48 12.95 2.57
N ILE A 12 -0.53 14.00 1.76
CA ILE A 12 0.68 14.67 1.27
C ILE A 12 1.42 15.35 2.43
N ASP A 13 0.72 16.14 3.25
CA ASP A 13 1.31 16.82 4.41
C ASP A 13 1.95 15.83 5.38
N THR A 14 1.29 14.68 5.60
CA THR A 14 1.83 13.59 6.43
C THR A 14 3.13 13.03 5.85
N CYS A 15 3.19 12.83 4.52
CA CYS A 15 4.38 12.34 3.85
C CYS A 15 5.52 13.35 3.88
N GLU A 16 5.26 14.64 3.62
CA GLU A 16 6.28 15.70 3.67
C GLU A 16 6.88 15.83 5.07
N LYS A 17 6.05 15.79 6.11
CA LYS A 17 6.51 15.81 7.50
C LYS A 17 7.38 14.59 7.81
N TYR A 18 6.97 13.40 7.38
CA TYR A 18 7.72 12.16 7.63
C TYR A 18 9.06 12.10 6.86
N TYR A 19 9.09 12.64 5.63
CA TYR A 19 10.24 12.59 4.72
C TYR A 19 11.01 13.92 4.62
N CYS A 20 10.83 14.84 5.58
CA CYS A 20 11.38 16.20 5.54
C CYS A 20 12.90 16.28 5.30
N ASN A 21 13.65 15.26 5.74
CA ASN A 21 15.11 15.19 5.57
C ASN A 21 15.55 14.34 4.36
N ARG A 22 14.62 13.88 3.51
CA ARG A 22 14.89 13.02 2.36
C ARG A 22 14.51 13.72 1.05
N LYS A 23 15.45 14.49 0.49
CA LYS A 23 15.26 15.29 -0.74
C LYS A 23 14.63 14.50 -1.90
N HIS A 24 15.09 13.28 -2.14
CA HIS A 24 14.53 12.42 -3.18
C HIS A 24 13.03 12.13 -2.97
N ASP A 25 12.64 11.86 -1.73
CA ASP A 25 11.25 11.54 -1.41
C ASP A 25 10.36 12.78 -1.51
N LEU A 26 10.85 13.96 -1.10
CA LEU A 26 10.15 15.23 -1.30
C LEU A 26 9.89 15.54 -2.77
N ILE A 27 10.86 15.30 -3.66
CA ILE A 27 10.68 15.46 -5.11
C ILE A 27 9.57 14.52 -5.63
N MET A 28 9.56 13.28 -5.16
CA MET A 28 8.53 12.31 -5.56
C MET A 28 7.15 12.65 -4.98
N ILE A 29 7.09 13.22 -3.78
CA ILE A 29 5.86 13.72 -3.17
C ILE A 29 5.28 14.88 -3.99
N GLU A 30 6.11 15.85 -4.38
CA GLU A 30 5.68 16.96 -5.24
C GLU A 30 5.23 16.48 -6.62
N ARG A 31 5.93 15.52 -7.21
CA ARG A 31 5.48 14.86 -8.45
C ARG A 31 4.11 14.20 -8.26
N PHE A 32 3.91 13.47 -7.17
CA PHE A 32 2.62 12.87 -6.85
C PHE A 32 1.53 13.94 -6.68
N ARG A 33 1.82 15.02 -5.95
CA ARG A 33 0.89 16.16 -5.77
C ARG A 33 0.40 16.69 -7.12
N ALA A 34 1.33 16.97 -8.04
CA ALA A 34 1.05 17.58 -9.32
C ALA A 34 0.44 16.64 -10.37
N THR A 35 0.84 15.35 -10.40
CA THR A 35 0.51 14.46 -11.51
C THR A 35 -0.35 13.25 -11.13
N PHE A 36 -0.68 13.05 -9.85
CA PHE A 36 -1.45 11.86 -9.46
C PHE A 36 -2.85 11.86 -10.06
N LYS A 37 -3.18 10.73 -10.71
CA LYS A 37 -4.51 10.38 -11.17
C LYS A 37 -4.93 9.01 -10.63
N PRO A 38 -6.23 8.77 -10.36
CA PRO A 38 -6.70 7.49 -9.85
C PRO A 38 -6.32 6.27 -10.71
N GLU A 39 -6.20 6.44 -12.02
CA GLU A 39 -5.85 5.37 -12.97
C GLU A 39 -4.39 4.92 -12.79
N ASP A 40 -3.52 5.79 -12.28
CA ASP A 40 -2.11 5.49 -11.99
C ASP A 40 -1.90 4.88 -10.60
N ALA A 41 -2.96 4.58 -9.84
CA ALA A 41 -2.85 4.15 -8.45
C ALA A 41 -1.96 2.91 -8.28
N ILE A 42 -2.18 1.86 -9.07
CA ILE A 42 -1.38 0.63 -9.00
C ILE A 42 0.09 0.93 -9.33
N LYS A 43 0.36 1.76 -10.34
CA LYS A 43 1.72 2.15 -10.73
C LYS A 43 2.46 2.87 -9.60
N TRP A 44 1.80 3.81 -8.92
CA TRP A 44 2.38 4.50 -7.76
C TRP A 44 2.63 3.53 -6.59
N TYR A 45 1.77 2.53 -6.42
CA TYR A 45 1.90 1.53 -5.36
C TYR A 45 3.07 0.60 -5.62
N THR A 46 3.29 0.17 -6.86
CA THR A 46 4.37 -0.74 -7.23
C THR A 46 5.71 -0.03 -7.45
N THR A 47 5.70 1.29 -7.67
CA THR A 47 6.93 2.08 -7.72
C THR A 47 7.56 2.16 -6.33
N ASN A 48 8.86 1.84 -6.21
CA ASN A 48 9.61 1.98 -4.96
C ASN A 48 9.83 3.46 -4.58
N CYS A 49 8.78 4.12 -4.12
CA CYS A 49 8.76 5.51 -3.71
C CYS A 49 8.25 5.68 -2.26
N PHE A 50 8.14 6.93 -1.82
CA PHE A 50 7.68 7.30 -0.48
C PHE A 50 6.36 6.60 -0.11
N LEU A 51 5.45 6.49 -1.09
CA LEU A 51 4.08 6.02 -0.93
C LEU A 51 4.03 4.52 -0.63
N PHE A 52 4.67 3.70 -1.48
CA PHE A 52 4.81 2.26 -1.25
C PHE A 52 5.38 1.96 0.14
N ARG A 53 6.49 2.63 0.50
CA ARG A 53 7.22 2.35 1.74
C ARG A 53 6.45 2.76 2.99
N LEU A 54 5.86 3.96 3.00
CA LEU A 54 5.16 4.47 4.19
C LEU A 54 3.81 3.77 4.38
N LEU A 55 3.06 3.52 3.29
CA LEU A 55 1.81 2.76 3.37
C LEU A 55 2.04 1.33 3.87
N ASN A 56 3.00 0.59 3.29
CA ASN A 56 3.29 -0.77 3.74
C ASN A 56 3.88 -0.83 5.15
N ARG A 57 4.54 0.24 5.62
CA ARG A 57 4.88 0.35 7.04
C ARG A 57 3.62 0.47 7.88
N ALA A 58 2.73 1.41 7.57
CA ALA A 58 1.50 1.65 8.31
C ALA A 58 0.62 0.40 8.40
N LEU A 59 0.49 -0.34 7.30
CA LEU A 59 -0.25 -1.61 7.23
C LEU A 59 0.38 -2.69 8.13
N ARG A 60 1.71 -2.87 8.09
CA ARG A 60 2.41 -3.87 8.91
C ARG A 60 2.41 -3.56 10.40
N THR A 61 2.42 -2.28 10.78
CA THR A 61 2.43 -1.85 12.18
C THR A 61 1.05 -1.49 12.70
N GLU A 62 0.00 -1.67 11.90
CA GLU A 62 -1.38 -1.28 12.22
C GLU A 62 -1.47 0.17 12.75
N ASP A 63 -0.69 1.08 12.17
CA ASP A 63 -0.66 2.48 12.61
C ASP A 63 -1.93 3.18 12.14
N VAL A 64 -2.94 3.20 13.01
CA VAL A 64 -4.27 3.74 12.71
C VAL A 64 -4.22 5.19 12.25
N ASN A 65 -3.32 6.01 12.81
CA ASN A 65 -3.18 7.41 12.43
C ASN A 65 -2.64 7.55 11.01
N LEU A 66 -1.59 6.78 10.67
CA LEU A 66 -1.08 6.76 9.29
C LEU A 66 -2.09 6.14 8.33
N LEU A 67 -2.78 5.06 8.69
CA LEU A 67 -3.80 4.46 7.83
C LEU A 67 -4.94 5.44 7.56
N PHE A 68 -5.37 6.21 8.57
CA PHE A 68 -6.36 7.26 8.39
C PHE A 68 -5.86 8.37 7.47
N ALA A 69 -4.61 8.83 7.63
CA ALA A 69 -4.01 9.80 6.71
C ALA A 69 -3.95 9.27 5.27
N PHE A 70 -3.72 7.97 5.10
CA PHE A 70 -3.63 7.30 3.79
C PHE A 70 -4.98 6.87 3.21
N ARG A 71 -6.10 7.12 3.89
CA ARG A 71 -7.45 6.63 3.51
C ARG A 71 -7.83 6.94 2.06
N PHE A 72 -7.47 8.14 1.57
CA PHE A 72 -7.71 8.53 0.19
C PHE A 72 -7.07 7.55 -0.78
N TYR A 73 -5.77 7.30 -0.62
CA TYR A 73 -5.03 6.45 -1.54
C TYR A 73 -5.37 4.97 -1.38
N ILE A 74 -5.66 4.50 -0.15
CA ILE A 74 -6.12 3.12 0.08
C ILE A 74 -7.44 2.86 -0.67
N ILE A 75 -8.42 3.76 -0.57
CA ILE A 75 -9.71 3.61 -1.27
C ILE A 75 -9.49 3.59 -2.78
N VAL A 76 -8.67 4.50 -3.30
CA VAL A 76 -8.38 4.58 -4.73
C VAL A 76 -7.65 3.31 -5.22
N LEU A 77 -6.66 2.82 -4.48
CA LEU A 77 -5.93 1.61 -4.81
C LEU A 77 -6.84 0.38 -4.79
N CYS A 78 -7.70 0.22 -3.78
CA CYS A 78 -8.67 -0.88 -3.73
C CYS A 78 -9.61 -0.86 -4.94
N LYS A 79 -10.13 0.31 -5.33
CA LYS A 79 -10.99 0.43 -6.52
C LYS A 79 -10.24 0.04 -7.79
N ALA A 80 -8.99 0.49 -7.95
CA ALA A 80 -8.16 0.12 -9.10
C ALA A 80 -7.91 -1.40 -9.15
N LEU A 81 -7.57 -2.04 -8.02
CA LEU A 81 -7.35 -3.48 -7.95
C LEU A 81 -8.62 -4.29 -8.27
N VAL A 82 -9.80 -3.85 -7.80
CA VAL A 82 -11.08 -4.48 -8.14
C VAL A 82 -11.37 -4.35 -9.64
N SER A 83 -11.11 -3.18 -10.24
CA SER A 83 -11.29 -2.97 -11.68
C SER A 83 -10.35 -3.85 -12.50
N GLU A 84 -9.07 -3.97 -12.13
CA GLU A 84 -8.14 -4.88 -12.81
C GLU A 84 -8.55 -6.34 -12.64
N LYS A 85 -9.01 -6.74 -11.45
CA LYS A 85 -9.52 -8.09 -11.21
C LYS A 85 -10.71 -8.43 -12.11
N GLN A 86 -11.60 -7.48 -12.39
CA GLN A 86 -12.75 -7.70 -13.29
C GLN A 86 -12.35 -7.89 -14.76
N LYS A 87 -11.15 -7.45 -15.17
CA LYS A 87 -10.62 -7.66 -16.52
C LYS A 87 -10.03 -9.05 -16.71
N LEU A 88 -9.63 -9.70 -15.62
CA LEU A 88 -9.18 -11.10 -15.64
C LEU A 88 -10.41 -12.02 -15.78
N SER A 89 -10.30 -13.05 -16.62
CA SER A 89 -11.33 -14.08 -16.69
C SER A 89 -11.45 -14.82 -15.35
N SER A 90 -12.67 -15.20 -14.98
CA SER A 90 -13.00 -15.79 -13.68
C SER A 90 -12.27 -17.09 -13.36
N ASP A 91 -11.68 -17.76 -14.36
CA ASP A 91 -11.09 -19.11 -14.25
C ASP A 91 -9.56 -19.13 -14.36
N THR A 92 -8.87 -17.99 -14.18
CA THR A 92 -7.40 -18.00 -14.24
C THR A 92 -6.79 -18.41 -12.90
N ASP A 93 -6.47 -19.70 -12.77
CA ASP A 93 -5.64 -20.19 -11.67
C ASP A 93 -4.19 -19.75 -11.85
N LEU A 94 -3.76 -18.77 -11.06
CA LEU A 94 -2.39 -18.27 -11.06
C LEU A 94 -1.61 -18.83 -9.86
N LYS A 95 -0.49 -19.49 -10.16
CA LYS A 95 0.49 -19.85 -9.14
C LYS A 95 1.54 -18.75 -9.03
N LEU A 96 1.55 -18.05 -7.91
CA LEU A 96 2.45 -16.94 -7.61
C LEU A 96 3.35 -17.30 -6.42
N PHE A 97 4.50 -16.63 -6.31
CA PHE A 97 5.49 -16.90 -5.27
C PHE A 97 5.95 -15.59 -4.65
N GLN A 98 5.96 -15.52 -3.31
CA GLN A 98 6.46 -14.36 -2.59
C GLN A 98 7.49 -14.78 -1.56
N GLY A 99 8.68 -14.18 -1.63
CA GLY A 99 9.68 -14.31 -0.59
C GLY A 99 9.31 -13.44 0.62
N GLN A 100 9.34 -14.01 1.82
CA GLN A 100 9.10 -13.28 3.06
C GLN A 100 10.23 -13.54 4.06
N LYS A 101 10.83 -12.45 4.54
CA LYS A 101 11.73 -12.51 5.70
C LYS A 101 10.88 -12.61 6.96
N MET A 102 11.15 -13.59 7.80
CA MET A 102 10.45 -13.82 9.07
C MET A 102 11.40 -14.28 10.16
N ALA A 103 10.99 -14.08 11.42
CA ALA A 103 11.73 -14.61 12.55
C ALA A 103 11.59 -16.13 12.62
N VAL A 104 12.60 -16.84 13.13
CA VAL A 104 12.54 -18.30 13.29
C VAL A 104 11.36 -18.71 14.16
N THR A 105 11.07 -17.96 15.22
CA THR A 105 9.93 -18.20 16.11
C THR A 105 8.57 -18.03 15.42
N GLU A 106 8.45 -17.07 14.50
CA GLU A 106 7.26 -16.88 13.68
C GLU A 106 7.07 -18.07 12.72
N PHE A 107 8.16 -18.51 12.07
CA PHE A 107 8.15 -19.69 11.20
C PHE A 107 7.72 -20.96 11.96
N GLU A 108 8.28 -21.21 13.14
CA GLU A 108 7.89 -22.34 14.00
C GLU A 108 6.42 -22.27 14.42
N CYS A 109 5.89 -21.07 14.66
CA CYS A 109 4.47 -20.87 14.94
C CYS A 109 3.60 -21.26 13.74
N LEU A 110 4.00 -20.89 12.52
CA LEU A 110 3.32 -21.29 11.30
C LEU A 110 3.34 -22.81 11.10
N GLN A 111 4.49 -23.47 11.34
CA GLN A 111 4.60 -24.93 11.25
C GLN A 111 3.64 -25.66 12.19
N LYS A 112 3.39 -25.12 13.38
CA LYS A 112 2.44 -25.70 14.36
C LYS A 112 0.97 -25.45 14.00
N ARG A 113 0.68 -24.61 13.00
CA ARG A 113 -0.68 -24.17 12.62
C ARG A 113 -1.08 -24.63 11.21
N ILE A 114 -0.48 -25.69 10.68
CA ILE A 114 -0.88 -26.30 9.39
C ILE A 114 -2.38 -26.61 9.42
N GLY A 115 -3.09 -26.22 8.35
CA GLY A 115 -4.55 -26.33 8.25
C GLY A 115 -5.33 -25.12 8.78
N SER A 116 -4.66 -24.11 9.35
CA SER A 116 -5.29 -22.85 9.76
C SER A 116 -5.33 -21.82 8.63
N PHE A 117 -6.16 -20.78 8.79
CA PHE A 117 -6.16 -19.61 7.91
C PHE A 117 -5.11 -18.58 8.34
N ILE A 118 -4.54 -17.88 7.35
CA ILE A 118 -3.64 -16.74 7.55
C ILE A 118 -4.34 -15.49 7.04
N THR A 119 -4.37 -14.45 7.87
CA THR A 119 -4.80 -13.11 7.48
C THR A 119 -3.57 -12.23 7.32
N THR A 120 -3.58 -11.37 6.31
CA THR A 120 -2.49 -10.42 6.06
C THR A 120 -3.02 -9.00 6.24
N ASN A 121 -2.21 -8.14 6.88
CA ASN A 121 -2.61 -6.78 7.24
C ASN A 121 -2.41 -5.76 6.10
N GLY A 122 -2.25 -6.20 4.86
CA GLY A 122 -1.95 -5.31 3.74
C GLY A 122 -2.01 -5.96 2.37
N PHE A 123 -1.60 -5.22 1.34
CA PHE A 123 -1.57 -5.73 -0.03
C PHE A 123 -0.32 -6.58 -0.27
N LEU A 124 -0.52 -7.74 -0.90
CA LEU A 124 0.58 -8.62 -1.30
C LEU A 124 1.08 -8.25 -2.70
N SER A 125 2.40 -8.27 -2.86
CA SER A 125 3.07 -8.10 -4.16
C SER A 125 3.86 -9.39 -4.40
N THR A 126 3.43 -10.13 -5.42
CA THR A 126 3.79 -11.53 -5.72
C THR A 126 4.20 -11.67 -7.17
#